data_AF-A0A0R1MFJ9-F1
#
_entry.id   AF-A0A0R1MFJ9-F1
#
_cell.length_a   1.000
_cell.length_b   1.000
_cell.length_c   1.000
_cell.angle_alpha   90.00
_cell.angle_beta   90.00
_cell.angle_gamma   90.00
#
_symmetry.space_group_name_H-M   'P 1'
#
loop_
_entity.id
_entity.type
_entity.pdbx_description
1 polymer ?
#
loop_
_entity_poly.entity_id
_entity_poly.type
_entity_poly.pdbx_seq_one_letter_code
_entity_poly.pdbx_strand_id
1 'polypeptide(L)'
;MDYDFIADFLAFLAICSENKLEVREYQVIDFATSKGIRIQELATIELLLFTAKITTKCPRKVGSSFVNLCPGSLTEAGLKLVKQLSGQENKKFTIL
;
A
#
# COMPACT_ATOMS: atom_id res chain seq x y z
N MET A 1 -5.84 3.27 -12.55
CA MET A 1 -5.11 2.93 -11.31
C MET A 1 -5.67 3.85 -10.25
N ASP A 2 -6.18 3.31 -9.16
CA ASP A 2 -6.85 4.08 -8.11
C ASP A 2 -5.79 4.71 -7.19
N TYR A 3 -5.52 6.00 -7.39
CA TYR A 3 -4.50 6.74 -6.64
C TYR A 3 -4.93 7.01 -5.19
N ASP A 4 -6.23 7.12 -4.94
CA ASP A 4 -6.77 7.33 -3.60
C ASP A 4 -6.59 6.07 -2.76
N PHE A 5 -6.88 4.90 -3.35
CA PHE A 5 -6.57 3.62 -2.69
C PHE A 5 -5.08 3.44 -2.40
N ILE A 6 -4.18 3.83 -3.32
CA ILE A 6 -2.74 3.70 -3.08
C ILE A 6 -2.31 4.58 -1.90
N ALA A 7 -2.83 5.81 -1.80
CA ALA A 7 -2.54 6.69 -0.67
C ALA A 7 -3.05 6.08 0.65
N ASP A 8 -4.30 5.64 0.68
CA ASP A 8 -4.92 4.97 1.82
C ASP A 8 -4.15 3.70 2.23
N PHE A 9 -3.71 2.91 1.25
CA PHE A 9 -2.98 1.67 1.48
C PHE A 9 -1.60 1.93 2.07
N LEU A 10 -0.88 2.94 1.57
CA LEU A 10 0.41 3.34 2.14
C LEU A 10 0.24 3.88 3.57
N ALA A 11 -0.83 4.63 3.85
CA ALA A 11 -1.16 5.08 5.20
C ALA A 11 -1.47 3.91 6.14
N PHE A 12 -2.27 2.93 5.70
CA PHE A 12 -2.52 1.69 6.42
C PHE A 12 -1.21 0.98 6.80
N LEU A 13 -0.30 0.79 5.84
CA LEU A 13 0.99 0.14 6.09
C LEU A 13 1.88 0.95 7.05
N ALA A 14 1.85 2.28 6.96
CA ALA A 14 2.59 3.15 7.87
C ALA A 14 2.10 3.02 9.31
N ILE A 15 0.78 3.02 9.53
CA ILE A 15 0.16 2.82 10.85
C ILE A 15 0.57 1.46 11.42
N CYS A 16 0.52 0.39 10.61
CA CYS A 16 0.98 -0.92 11.06
C CYS A 16 2.47 -0.91 11.44
N SER A 17 3.31 -0.25 10.65
CA SER A 17 4.75 -0.13 10.93
C SER A 17 5.04 0.65 12.22
N GLU A 18 4.36 1.77 12.46
CA GLU A 18 4.51 2.59 13.68
C GLU A 18 4.12 1.81 14.94
N ASN A 19 3.07 1.00 14.84
CA ASN A 19 2.58 0.15 15.93
C ASN A 19 3.32 -1.19 16.03
N LYS A 20 4.37 -1.42 15.23
CA LYS A 20 5.13 -2.69 15.16
C LYS A 20 4.24 -3.91 14.91
N LEU A 21 3.15 -3.71 14.16
CA LEU A 21 2.21 -4.76 13.80
C LEU A 21 2.69 -5.45 12.52
N GLU A 22 2.76 -6.78 12.56
CA GLU A 22 2.99 -7.57 11.36
C GLU A 22 1.70 -7.66 10.54
N VAL A 23 1.74 -7.15 9.31
CA VAL A 23 0.62 -7.16 8.38
C VAL A 23 0.47 -8.55 7.77
N ARG A 24 -0.67 -9.20 8.02
CA ARG A 24 -0.99 -10.52 7.45
C ARG A 24 -1.81 -10.38 6.17
N GLU A 25 -1.70 -11.39 5.30
CA GLU A 25 -2.36 -11.39 3.99
C GLU A 25 -3.87 -11.16 4.07
N TYR A 26 -4.57 -11.80 5.01
CA TYR A 26 -6.01 -11.59 5.16
C TYR A 26 -6.36 -10.13 5.50
N GLN A 27 -5.55 -9.43 6.29
CA GLN A 27 -5.80 -8.03 6.64
C GLN A 27 -5.66 -7.10 5.43
N VAL A 28 -4.71 -7.42 4.54
CA VAL A 28 -4.48 -6.67 3.29
C VAL A 28 -5.66 -6.88 2.34
N ILE A 29 -6.12 -8.13 2.20
CA ILE A 29 -7.27 -8.49 1.38
C ILE A 29 -8.56 -7.85 1.95
N ASP A 30 -8.77 -7.90 3.26
CA ASP A 30 -9.94 -7.31 3.92
C ASP A 30 -9.96 -5.78 3.73
N PHE A 31 -8.82 -5.12 3.91
CA PHE A 31 -8.68 -3.69 3.67
C PHE A 31 -9.00 -3.33 2.22
N ALA A 32 -8.41 -4.03 1.24
CA ALA A 32 -8.67 -3.80 -0.18
C ALA A 32 -10.14 -4.03 -0.54
N THR A 33 -10.73 -5.12 -0.04
CA THR A 33 -12.13 -5.46 -0.29
C THR A 33 -13.06 -4.40 0.30
N SER A 34 -12.76 -3.88 1.49
CA SER A 34 -13.53 -2.79 2.12
C SER A 34 -13.52 -1.48 1.31
N LYS A 35 -12.52 -1.31 0.44
CA LYS A 35 -12.37 -0.18 -0.48
C LYS A 35 -12.85 -0.50 -1.91
N GLY A 36 -13.46 -1.66 -2.12
CA GLY A 36 -13.96 -2.08 -3.44
C GLY A 36 -12.88 -2.54 -4.42
N ILE A 37 -11.65 -2.79 -3.95
CA ILE A 37 -10.53 -3.21 -4.78
C ILE A 37 -10.54 -4.74 -4.95
N ARG A 38 -10.45 -5.21 -6.20
CA ARG A 38 -10.39 -6.65 -6.49
C ARG A 38 -8.99 -7.21 -6.22
N ILE A 39 -8.91 -8.50 -5.92
CA ILE A 39 -7.65 -9.21 -5.64
C ILE A 39 -6.59 -9.00 -6.74
N GLN A 40 -6.99 -9.04 -8.02
CA GLN A 40 -6.06 -8.81 -9.14
C GLN A 40 -5.53 -7.38 -9.20
N GLU A 41 -6.34 -6.40 -8.81
CA GLU A 41 -5.93 -5.00 -8.74
C GLU A 41 -4.98 -4.79 -7.58
N LEU A 42 -5.31 -5.32 -6.40
CA LEU A 42 -4.44 -5.33 -5.22
C LEU A 42 -3.07 -5.96 -5.55
N ALA A 43 -3.05 -7.13 -6.19
CA ALA A 43 -1.82 -7.80 -6.58
C ALA A 43 -0.94 -6.97 -7.52
N THR A 44 -1.59 -6.28 -8.47
CA THR A 44 -0.90 -5.37 -9.39
C THR A 44 -0.31 -4.19 -8.64
N ILE A 45 -1.04 -3.62 -7.70
CA ILE A 45 -0.60 -2.50 -6.87
C ILE A 45 0.59 -2.92 -6.00
N GLU A 46 0.51 -4.05 -5.29
CA GLU A 46 1.63 -4.56 -4.49
C GLU A 46 2.88 -4.83 -5.34
N LEU A 47 2.72 -5.41 -6.53
CA LEU A 47 3.82 -5.64 -7.46
C LEU A 47 4.48 -4.33 -7.90
N LEU A 48 3.69 -3.29 -8.18
CA LEU A 48 4.19 -1.98 -8.56
C LEU A 48 4.94 -1.30 -7.40
N LEU A 49 4.37 -1.33 -6.19
CA LEU A 49 4.99 -0.76 -4.99
C LEU A 49 6.32 -1.46 -4.68
N PHE A 50 6.37 -2.78 -4.81
CA PHE A 50 7.61 -3.54 -4.67
C PHE A 50 8.65 -3.16 -5.74
N THR A 51 8.22 -3.09 -7.00
CA THR A 51 9.09 -2.70 -8.13
C THR A 51 9.65 -1.29 -7.97
N ALA A 52 8.84 -0.37 -7.41
CA ALA A 52 9.24 0.99 -7.05
C ALA A 52 10.08 1.07 -5.75
N LYS A 53 10.40 -0.07 -5.13
CA LYS A 53 11.14 -0.19 -3.86
C LYS A 53 10.47 0.55 -2.70
N ILE A 54 9.14 0.61 -2.69
CA ILE A 54 8.33 1.23 -1.64
C ILE A 54 8.03 0.22 -0.53
N THR A 55 7.86 -1.06 -0.88
CA THR A 55 7.56 -2.16 0.05
C THR A 55 8.63 -3.25 -0.02
N THR A 56 8.72 -4.09 1.01
CA THR A 56 9.82 -5.08 1.15
C THR A 56 9.51 -6.47 0.59
N LYS A 57 8.24 -6.80 0.37
CA LYS A 57 7.82 -8.10 -0.16
C LYS A 57 7.05 -7.94 -1.47
N CYS A 58 7.23 -8.93 -2.35
CA CYS A 58 6.61 -9.01 -3.65
C CYS A 58 5.54 -10.11 -3.64
N PRO A 59 4.32 -9.85 -4.16
CA PRO A 59 3.33 -10.89 -4.34
C PRO A 59 3.81 -11.91 -5.37
N ARG A 60 3.46 -13.18 -5.20
CA ARG A 60 3.85 -14.26 -6.11
C ARG A 60 2.71 -14.59 -7.06
N LYS A 61 2.99 -14.67 -8.35
CA LYS A 61 2.05 -15.21 -9.35
C LYS A 61 2.24 -16.72 -9.49
N VAL A 62 1.17 -17.49 -9.30
CA VAL A 62 1.15 -18.95 -9.49
C VAL A 62 0.01 -19.27 -10.46
N GLY A 63 0.37 -19.67 -11.68
CA GLY A 63 -0.59 -19.83 -12.77
C GLY A 63 -1.32 -18.53 -13.09
N SER A 64 -2.65 -18.55 -12.99
CA SER A 64 -3.54 -17.39 -13.19
C SER A 64 -3.82 -16.60 -11.90
N SER A 65 -3.32 -17.05 -10.75
CA SER A 65 -3.65 -16.49 -9.44
C SER A 65 -2.45 -15.80 -8.79
N PHE A 66 -2.73 -14.82 -7.93
CA PHE A 66 -1.73 -14.22 -7.05
C PHE A 66 -1.87 -14.80 -5.65
N VAL A 67 -0.74 -15.04 -5.00
CA VAL A 67 -0.63 -15.56 -3.63
C VAL A 67 0.41 -14.76 -2.86
N ASN A 68 0.33 -14.78 -1.53
CA ASN A 68 1.18 -14.01 -0.63
C ASN A 68 1.00 -12.50 -0.87
N LEU A 69 -0.26 -12.03 -0.90
CA LEU A 69 -0.63 -10.61 -0.93
C LEU A 69 -0.34 -9.98 0.43
N CYS A 70 0.93 -9.74 0.65
CA CYS A 70 1.48 -9.22 1.88
C CYS A 70 2.70 -8.39 1.48
N PRO A 71 2.57 -7.05 1.41
CA PRO A 71 3.64 -6.17 0.93
C PRO A 71 4.83 -6.11 1.91
N GLY A 72 4.70 -6.71 3.11
CA GLY A 72 5.69 -6.62 4.17
C GLY A 72 5.64 -5.24 4.83
N SER A 73 6.80 -4.60 4.93
CA SER A 73 6.96 -3.28 5.55
C SER A 73 7.25 -2.22 4.51
N LEU A 74 7.02 -0.95 4.86
CA LEU A 74 7.50 0.17 4.07
C LEU A 74 9.03 0.26 4.14
N THR A 75 9.67 0.59 3.02
CA THR A 75 11.08 0.99 2.99
C THR A 75 11.22 2.44 3.47
N GLU A 76 12.46 2.93 3.61
CA GLU A 76 12.71 4.36 3.86
C GLU A 76 12.08 5.26 2.79
N ALA A 77 12.13 4.83 1.52
CA ALA A 77 11.49 5.53 0.41
C ALA A 77 9.97 5.56 0.56
N GLY A 78 9.37 4.44 0.98
CA GLY A 78 7.93 4.36 1.26
C GLY A 78 7.50 5.26 2.42
N LEU A 79 8.25 5.28 3.52
CA LEU A 79 7.97 6.17 4.65
C LEU A 79 8.09 7.65 4.26
N LYS A 80 9.07 8.00 3.42
CA LYS A 80 9.20 9.36 2.88
C LYS A 80 8.01 9.73 2.00
N LEU A 81 7.55 8.81 1.15
CA LEU A 81 6.38 9.01 0.31
C LEU A 81 5.12 9.25 1.13
N VAL A 82 4.86 8.43 2.17
CA VAL A 82 3.73 8.63 3.09
C VAL A 82 3.75 10.03 3.72
N LYS A 83 4.92 10.49 4.19
CA LYS A 83 5.07 11.85 4.76
C LYS A 83 4.80 12.96 3.73
N GLN A 84 5.13 12.73 2.46
CA GLN A 84 4.83 13.69 1.40
C GLN A 84 3.34 13.73 1.10
N LEU A 85 2.67 12.57 1.10
CA LEU A 85 1.22 12.48 0.88
C LEU A 85 0.44 13.15 2.03
N SER A 86 0.80 12.88 3.28
CA SER A 86 0.16 13.51 4.44
C SER A 86 0.49 15.01 4.56
N GLY A 87 1.70 15.42 4.17
CA GLY A 87 2.10 16.83 4.14
C GLY A 87 1.47 17.65 3.00
N GLN A 88 0.94 17.00 1.96
CA GLN A 88 0.25 17.69 0.87
C GLN A 88 -1.23 17.99 1.15
N GLU A 89 -1.88 17.29 2.09
CA GLU A 89 -3.21 17.70 2.56
C GLU A 89 -3.18 19.09 3.20
N ASN A 90 -2.11 19.44 3.91
CA ASN A 90 -1.90 20.76 4.50
C ASN A 90 -1.49 21.86 3.50
N LYS A 91 -1.18 21.52 2.24
CA LYS A 91 -0.74 22.48 1.21
C LYS A 91 -1.75 22.68 0.08
N LYS A 92 -2.84 21.91 0.02
CA LYS A 92 -3.84 22.00 -1.06
C LYS A 92 -4.97 23.03 -0.83
N PHE A 93 -4.95 23.80 0.26
CA PHE A 93 -5.92 24.90 0.50
C PHE A 93 -5.27 26.26 0.80
N THR A 94 -4.11 26.55 0.19
CA THR A 94 -3.65 27.94 0.06
C THR A 94 -3.38 28.22 -1.40
N ILE A 95 -4.47 28.44 -2.13
CA ILE A 95 -4.45 29.25 -3.34
C ILE A 95 -5.30 30.48 -2.99
N LEU A 96 -4.68 31.63 -3.26
CA LEU A 96 -5.10 33.01 -3.04
C LEU A 96 -6.59 33.30 -3.28
#